data_AF-A0A8H7J224-F1
#
_entry.id   AF-A0A8H7J224-F1
#
_cell.length_a   1.000
_cell.length_b   1.000
_cell.length_c   1.000
_cell.angle_alpha   90.00
_cell.angle_beta   90.00
_cell.angle_gamma   90.00
#
_symmetry.space_group_name_H-M   'P 1'
#
loop_
_entity.id
_entity.type
_entity.pdbx_description
1 polymer ?
#
loop_
_entity_poly.entity_id
_entity_poly.type
_entity_poly.pdbx_seq_one_letter_code
_entity_poly.pdbx_strand_id
1 'polypeptide(L)'
;MSSSSSSTFTSSSSSVASVLSSAGTSTPITTIAFSSSFSSHNSTSVSTRNPIATSTSTSADSSSPSSSFATMMITTSSALSTSSATSTSSTPTGPTVAATAGIYYSLGCYSEKSGGRALTEVYTNKSMTAEICASEAQRLQYDFMGLQYGQECWMGDSFDTTTSPSLAQSKSNTVCPGNKATTCGSGNTLQMYMLNSTLATPKTEAPARIALSCPASDDQAWAASNGSKFRIECGWDRNGESTDRVTAATYENCLEACAKTAGCGSVALSGQDCYLKTGTLGTRVRKDSI
;
A
#
# COMPACT_ATOMS: atom_id res chain seq x y z
N MET A 1 25.96 2.74 -67.60
CA MET A 1 26.21 2.22 -66.24
C MET A 1 24.87 1.85 -65.61
N SER A 2 24.85 0.80 -64.78
CA SER A 2 23.83 0.37 -63.78
C SER A 2 22.37 0.85 -63.93
N SER A 3 21.40 -0.03 -64.21
CA SER A 3 20.61 -0.85 -63.24
C SER A 3 19.50 -0.03 -62.54
N SER A 4 18.19 -0.31 -62.70
CA SER A 4 17.40 -1.51 -62.29
C SER A 4 17.13 -1.57 -60.78
N SER A 5 15.93 -1.88 -60.26
CA SER A 5 14.58 -2.10 -60.86
C SER A 5 13.48 -2.07 -59.78
N SER A 6 12.23 -1.78 -60.18
CA SER A 6 10.97 -1.96 -59.43
C SER A 6 9.80 -1.65 -60.39
N SER A 7 8.60 -2.24 -60.38
CA SER A 7 7.99 -3.44 -59.75
C SER A 7 6.85 -3.91 -60.71
N THR A 8 5.85 -4.76 -60.46
CA THR A 8 5.21 -5.39 -59.27
C THR A 8 4.44 -6.65 -59.75
N PHE A 9 3.85 -7.46 -58.86
CA PHE A 9 3.01 -8.62 -59.22
C PHE A 9 1.54 -8.53 -58.73
N THR A 10 0.70 -9.42 -59.25
CA THR A 10 -0.77 -9.28 -59.37
C THR A 10 -1.59 -10.26 -58.53
N SER A 11 -2.83 -9.85 -58.25
CA SER A 11 -4.10 -10.62 -58.19
C SER A 11 -4.15 -12.05 -57.62
N SER A 12 -5.17 -12.32 -56.80
CA SER A 12 -6.37 -13.09 -57.26
C SER A 12 -7.45 -13.23 -56.17
N SER A 13 -8.68 -13.54 -56.58
CA SER A 13 -9.81 -13.91 -55.71
C SER A 13 -10.54 -15.12 -56.29
N SER A 14 -11.05 -16.01 -55.44
CA SER A 14 -11.94 -17.12 -55.81
C SER A 14 -12.83 -17.51 -54.62
N SER A 15 -13.96 -18.17 -54.88
CA SER A 15 -15.01 -18.50 -53.89
C SER A 15 -15.35 -20.01 -53.92
N VAL A 16 -15.99 -20.56 -52.89
CA VAL A 16 -17.39 -21.08 -52.90
C VAL A 16 -17.86 -21.75 -51.58
N ALA A 17 -19.16 -21.61 -51.29
CA ALA A 17 -20.11 -22.60 -50.72
C ALA A 17 -19.84 -23.41 -49.41
N SER A 18 -20.33 -22.86 -48.30
CA SER A 18 -21.35 -23.45 -47.37
C SER A 18 -21.38 -24.95 -46.97
N VAL A 19 -21.44 -25.20 -45.66
CA VAL A 19 -22.24 -26.28 -45.01
C VAL A 19 -22.84 -25.79 -43.68
N LEU A 20 -23.80 -26.54 -43.11
CA LEU A 20 -24.71 -26.12 -42.03
C LEU A 20 -24.47 -26.95 -40.74
N SER A 21 -24.46 -26.33 -39.53
CA SER A 21 -25.12 -26.83 -38.30
C SER A 21 -24.78 -26.07 -36.98
N SER A 22 -25.84 -25.65 -36.29
CA SER A 22 -26.14 -25.82 -34.85
C SER A 22 -25.13 -25.53 -33.71
N ALA A 23 -25.49 -24.53 -32.90
CA ALA A 23 -25.52 -24.51 -31.41
C ALA A 23 -24.22 -24.53 -30.57
N GLY A 24 -24.27 -23.89 -29.39
CA GLY A 24 -23.40 -24.25 -28.25
C GLY A 24 -22.58 -23.12 -27.60
N THR A 25 -23.18 -22.45 -26.61
CA THR A 25 -22.60 -21.89 -25.38
C THR A 25 -21.10 -22.12 -25.09
N SER A 26 -20.35 -21.05 -24.77
CA SER A 26 -19.58 -20.94 -23.51
C SER A 26 -18.87 -19.58 -23.33
N THR A 27 -18.73 -19.16 -22.07
CA THR A 27 -17.91 -18.02 -21.63
C THR A 27 -16.43 -18.44 -21.48
N PRO A 28 -15.45 -17.53 -21.64
CA PRO A 28 -14.05 -17.85 -21.36
C PRO A 28 -13.86 -18.28 -19.89
N ILE A 29 -13.19 -19.40 -19.70
CA ILE A 29 -13.00 -20.03 -18.39
C ILE A 29 -11.97 -19.23 -17.59
N THR A 30 -12.32 -18.83 -16.37
CA THR A 30 -11.36 -18.28 -15.41
C THR A 30 -10.60 -19.43 -14.76
N THR A 31 -9.31 -19.57 -15.07
CA THR A 31 -8.43 -20.56 -14.42
C THR A 31 -8.25 -20.19 -12.95
N ILE A 32 -8.75 -21.03 -12.05
CA ILE A 32 -8.52 -20.93 -10.60
C ILE A 32 -7.33 -21.84 -10.26
N ALA A 33 -6.26 -21.29 -9.69
CA ALA A 33 -5.12 -22.08 -9.22
C ALA A 33 -5.41 -22.69 -7.82
N PHE A 34 -4.54 -23.58 -7.32
CA PHE A 34 -4.77 -24.31 -6.06
C PHE A 34 -3.48 -24.39 -5.21
N SER A 35 -3.58 -24.59 -3.89
CA SER A 35 -2.43 -24.62 -2.96
C SER A 35 -2.80 -25.22 -1.59
N SER A 36 -1.84 -25.69 -0.78
CA SER A 36 -2.10 -26.35 0.52
C SER A 36 -1.34 -25.81 1.74
N SER A 37 -1.92 -26.01 2.94
CA SER A 37 -1.43 -25.51 4.25
C SER A 37 -1.70 -26.48 5.42
N PHE A 38 -0.95 -26.31 6.51
CA PHE A 38 -1.16 -26.94 7.81
C PHE A 38 -0.64 -26.06 8.97
N SER A 39 -1.24 -26.18 10.16
CA SER A 39 -0.77 -25.55 11.40
C SER A 39 -1.13 -26.43 12.60
N SER A 40 -0.20 -26.60 13.55
CA SER A 40 -0.32 -27.56 14.64
C SER A 40 -0.07 -26.92 16.02
N HIS A 41 -1.12 -26.44 16.67
CA HIS A 41 -1.07 -26.01 18.07
C HIS A 41 -1.74 -27.04 18.99
N ASN A 42 -0.92 -27.77 19.74
CA ASN A 42 -1.38 -28.70 20.77
C ASN A 42 -1.98 -27.93 21.96
N SER A 43 -3.17 -28.32 22.41
CA SER A 43 -3.91 -27.67 23.50
C SER A 43 -4.13 -28.63 24.66
N THR A 44 -3.24 -28.60 25.66
CA THR A 44 -3.43 -29.32 26.93
C THR A 44 -4.40 -28.58 27.84
N SER A 45 -5.60 -29.13 28.01
CA SER A 45 -6.60 -28.62 28.95
C SER A 45 -6.43 -29.23 30.35
N VAL A 46 -6.55 -28.39 31.38
CA VAL A 46 -6.76 -28.82 32.78
C VAL A 46 -7.98 -28.05 33.29
N SER A 47 -8.91 -28.74 33.96
CA SER A 47 -10.22 -28.21 34.32
C SER A 47 -10.44 -28.17 35.82
N THR A 48 -10.88 -27.02 36.34
CA THR A 48 -11.33 -26.89 37.74
C THR A 48 -12.45 -25.85 37.92
N ARG A 49 -13.68 -26.37 37.93
CA ARG A 49 -14.85 -25.97 38.75
C ARG A 49 -15.23 -24.48 38.90
N ASN A 50 -16.45 -24.17 38.43
CA ASN A 50 -17.34 -23.08 38.86
C ASN A 50 -17.64 -23.15 40.39
N PRO A 51 -18.08 -22.06 41.09
CA PRO A 51 -19.51 -21.69 41.01
C PRO A 51 -19.92 -20.19 41.22
N ILE A 52 -20.96 -19.79 40.48
CA ILE A 52 -22.18 -19.03 40.89
C ILE A 52 -22.06 -17.83 41.88
N ALA A 53 -22.34 -16.63 41.35
CA ALA A 53 -23.28 -15.60 41.86
C ALA A 53 -23.66 -14.70 40.62
N THR A 54 -24.84 -14.14 40.33
CA THR A 54 -25.91 -13.42 41.08
C THR A 54 -25.38 -12.16 41.80
N SER A 55 -25.94 -10.94 41.67
CA SER A 55 -27.27 -10.52 41.19
C SER A 55 -27.33 -9.04 40.73
N THR A 56 -28.40 -8.68 40.01
CA THR A 56 -29.13 -7.39 40.08
C THR A 56 -28.52 -6.10 39.47
N SER A 57 -29.42 -5.26 38.96
CA SER A 57 -29.22 -3.93 38.36
C SER A 57 -29.41 -2.76 39.34
N THR A 58 -28.82 -1.62 39.03
CA THR A 58 -29.29 -0.28 39.48
C THR A 58 -29.15 0.74 38.33
N SER A 59 -29.86 1.85 38.42
CA SER A 59 -29.96 2.89 37.38
C SER A 59 -29.91 4.28 38.02
N ALA A 60 -29.84 5.32 37.18
CA ALA A 60 -29.96 6.74 37.54
C ALA A 60 -28.72 7.34 38.28
N ASP A 61 -28.54 8.68 38.35
CA ASP A 61 -29.36 9.76 37.78
C ASP A 61 -28.51 10.96 37.30
N SER A 62 -29.23 11.91 36.72
CA SER A 62 -28.88 13.22 36.17
C SER A 62 -28.47 14.24 37.23
N SER A 63 -27.64 15.22 36.86
CA SER A 63 -27.80 16.60 37.34
C SER A 63 -26.99 17.63 36.52
N SER A 64 -27.68 18.59 35.90
CA SER A 64 -27.13 19.91 35.61
C SER A 64 -27.47 20.88 36.76
N PRO A 65 -26.77 22.02 36.86
CA PRO A 65 -27.51 23.26 37.10
C PRO A 65 -27.06 24.43 36.22
N SER A 66 -27.84 25.52 36.25
CA SER A 66 -27.61 26.79 35.52
C SER A 66 -27.95 27.99 36.44
N SER A 67 -27.76 29.22 35.93
CA SER A 67 -28.06 30.53 36.56
C SER A 67 -26.98 31.06 37.54
N SER A 68 -26.12 32.03 37.18
CA SER A 68 -26.36 33.44 36.78
C SER A 68 -26.83 34.37 37.91
N PHE A 69 -26.23 35.59 37.94
CA PHE A 69 -26.58 36.79 38.74
C PHE A 69 -26.25 36.74 40.26
N ALA A 70 -25.92 37.82 40.97
CA ALA A 70 -25.46 39.20 40.65
C ALA A 70 -25.09 39.93 41.98
N THR A 71 -24.44 41.10 42.09
CA THR A 71 -23.41 41.85 41.33
C THR A 71 -23.05 43.10 42.18
N MET A 72 -21.78 43.54 42.28
CA MET A 72 -21.46 44.85 42.90
C MET A 72 -20.22 45.56 42.29
N MET A 73 -20.18 46.89 42.44
CA MET A 73 -19.20 47.84 41.87
C MET A 73 -17.90 47.90 42.73
N ILE A 74 -16.78 48.54 42.33
CA ILE A 74 -16.56 49.99 42.15
C ILE A 74 -15.39 50.30 41.18
N THR A 75 -15.42 51.50 40.60
CA THR A 75 -14.50 52.08 39.62
C THR A 75 -13.11 52.46 40.13
N THR A 76 -12.09 52.35 39.26
CA THR A 76 -11.08 53.41 39.07
C THR A 76 -10.50 53.35 37.65
N SER A 77 -10.24 54.51 37.04
CA SER A 77 -9.77 54.62 35.65
C SER A 77 -8.25 54.55 35.52
N SER A 78 -7.75 53.91 34.45
CA SER A 78 -6.40 54.12 33.90
C SER A 78 -6.36 53.77 32.41
N ALA A 79 -5.44 54.39 31.68
CA ALA A 79 -5.51 54.55 30.22
C ALA A 79 -5.58 53.25 29.40
N LEU A 80 -6.37 53.28 28.31
CA LEU A 80 -6.22 52.35 27.20
C LEU A 80 -4.92 52.66 26.44
N SER A 81 -3.95 51.75 26.49
CA SER A 81 -2.93 51.64 25.44
C SER A 81 -3.43 50.68 24.36
N THR A 82 -4.16 51.21 23.36
CA THR A 82 -4.55 50.45 22.16
C THR A 82 -3.33 50.23 21.27
N SER A 83 -2.44 49.33 21.72
CA SER A 83 -1.34 48.81 20.93
C SER A 83 -1.90 47.97 19.79
N SER A 84 -2.23 48.64 18.69
CA SER A 84 -2.57 48.00 17.42
C SER A 84 -1.37 47.23 16.93
N ALA A 85 -1.28 45.96 17.32
CA ALA A 85 -0.23 45.05 16.93
C ALA A 85 -0.43 44.67 15.45
N THR A 86 -0.09 45.60 14.57
CA THR A 86 0.00 45.38 13.13
C THR A 86 1.05 44.31 12.90
N SER A 87 0.61 43.05 12.82
CA SER A 87 1.46 41.91 12.52
C SER A 87 1.95 42.03 11.08
N THR A 88 3.07 42.74 10.91
CA THR A 88 3.76 42.87 9.63
C THR A 88 4.32 41.51 9.23
N SER A 89 3.47 40.71 8.59
CA SER A 89 3.87 39.47 7.93
C SER A 89 4.92 39.82 6.89
N SER A 90 6.19 39.56 7.20
CA SER A 90 7.30 39.80 6.29
C SER A 90 7.15 38.87 5.09
N THR A 91 6.72 39.43 3.94
CA THR A 91 6.58 38.68 2.69
C THR A 91 7.90 37.95 2.40
N PRO A 92 7.90 36.61 2.30
CA PRO A 92 9.12 35.86 2.11
C PRO A 92 9.75 36.20 0.75
N THR A 93 10.98 36.69 0.76
CA THR A 93 11.68 37.22 -0.43
C THR A 93 12.18 36.13 -1.39
N GLY A 94 11.66 34.90 -1.30
CA GLY A 94 12.12 33.75 -2.07
C GLY A 94 11.23 32.51 -1.88
N PRO A 95 11.59 31.39 -2.52
CA PRO A 95 10.79 30.16 -2.50
C PRO A 95 10.61 29.59 -1.10
N THR A 96 9.42 29.06 -0.81
CA THR A 96 9.03 28.51 0.50
C THR A 96 8.65 27.04 0.40
N VAL A 97 8.45 26.37 1.54
CA VAL A 97 7.86 25.03 1.56
C VAL A 97 6.38 25.13 1.19
N ALA A 98 5.89 24.23 0.32
CA ALA A 98 4.44 24.05 0.19
C ALA A 98 3.93 23.37 1.48
N ALA A 99 3.13 24.07 2.28
CA ALA A 99 2.66 23.51 3.56
C ALA A 99 1.82 22.22 3.36
N THR A 100 1.11 22.15 2.23
CA THR A 100 0.33 21.00 1.77
C THR A 100 0.54 20.78 0.28
N ALA A 101 0.45 19.53 -0.16
CA ALA A 101 0.50 19.13 -1.56
C ALA A 101 -0.56 18.05 -1.81
N GLY A 102 -1.67 18.43 -2.46
CA GLY A 102 -2.87 17.58 -2.49
C GLY A 102 -3.34 17.25 -1.07
N ILE A 103 -3.47 15.96 -0.76
CA ILE A 103 -3.83 15.46 0.58
C ILE A 103 -2.62 15.20 1.50
N TYR A 104 -1.40 15.55 1.10
CA TYR A 104 -0.21 15.44 1.95
C TYR A 104 0.10 16.78 2.65
N TYR A 105 0.65 16.72 3.86
CA TYR A 105 1.19 17.89 4.59
C TYR A 105 2.71 17.75 4.75
N SER A 106 3.47 18.86 4.70
CA SER A 106 4.93 18.77 4.80
C SER A 106 5.38 18.51 6.23
N LEU A 107 6.32 17.58 6.39
CA LEU A 107 7.07 17.38 7.65
C LEU A 107 8.33 18.28 7.71
N GLY A 108 8.70 18.92 6.60
CA GLY A 108 9.92 19.75 6.50
C GLY A 108 11.09 19.02 5.83
N CYS A 109 12.31 19.47 6.13
CA CYS A 109 13.56 18.93 5.58
C CYS A 109 14.04 17.71 6.38
N TYR A 110 14.42 16.64 5.69
CA TYR A 110 14.99 15.40 6.26
C TYR A 110 16.25 15.00 5.48
N SER A 111 17.19 14.28 6.13
CA SER A 111 18.34 13.72 5.42
C SER A 111 18.00 12.45 4.65
N GLU A 112 18.80 12.10 3.65
CA GLU A 112 18.89 10.71 3.20
C GLU A 112 19.49 9.81 4.28
N LYS A 113 19.28 8.50 4.13
CA LYS A 113 19.92 7.46 4.92
C LYS A 113 21.39 7.32 4.54
N SER A 114 22.29 7.24 5.51
CA SER A 114 23.71 7.01 5.26
C SER A 114 23.92 5.71 4.46
N GLY A 115 24.50 5.82 3.26
CA GLY A 115 24.75 4.70 2.36
C GLY A 115 23.50 4.08 1.71
N GLY A 116 22.34 4.74 1.73
CA GLY A 116 21.09 4.20 1.18
C GLY A 116 20.08 5.29 0.83
N ARG A 117 18.79 4.92 0.81
CA ARG A 117 17.65 5.84 0.67
C ARG A 117 16.76 5.83 1.91
N ALA A 118 16.10 6.95 2.19
CA ALA A 118 15.07 7.07 3.23
C ALA A 118 13.71 6.49 2.79
N LEU A 119 13.38 6.63 1.50
CA LEU A 119 12.19 6.11 0.82
C LEU A 119 12.64 5.30 -0.41
N THR A 120 11.93 4.23 -0.78
CA THR A 120 12.45 3.24 -1.77
C THR A 120 12.06 3.52 -3.22
N GLU A 121 10.81 3.94 -3.46
CA GLU A 121 10.32 4.13 -4.82
C GLU A 121 10.67 5.52 -5.34
N VAL A 122 10.88 5.64 -6.65
CA VAL A 122 11.20 6.93 -7.29
C VAL A 122 10.39 7.15 -8.57
N TYR A 123 9.82 8.35 -8.67
CA TYR A 123 9.27 8.94 -9.88
C TYR A 123 10.05 10.21 -10.22
N THR A 124 10.28 10.50 -11.51
CA THR A 124 11.07 11.68 -11.93
C THR A 124 10.31 12.52 -12.95
N ASN A 125 10.42 13.84 -12.84
CA ASN A 125 9.74 14.78 -13.73
C ASN A 125 10.55 16.07 -13.88
N LYS A 126 10.80 16.50 -15.13
CA LYS A 126 11.56 17.73 -15.43
C LYS A 126 10.83 19.02 -15.01
N SER A 127 9.52 18.93 -14.81
CA SER A 127 8.65 20.02 -14.33
C SER A 127 8.09 19.71 -12.94
N MET A 128 8.82 18.97 -12.11
CA MET A 128 8.38 18.56 -10.76
C MET A 128 7.86 19.73 -9.92
N THR A 129 6.80 19.44 -9.17
CA THR A 129 6.27 20.23 -8.06
C THR A 129 5.84 19.28 -6.94
N ALA A 130 5.57 19.82 -5.75
CA ALA A 130 5.07 19.01 -4.63
C ALA A 130 3.73 18.32 -5.00
N GLU A 131 2.87 18.99 -5.76
CA GLU A 131 1.54 18.49 -6.18
C GLU A 131 1.65 17.37 -7.22
N ILE A 132 2.64 17.42 -8.12
CA ILE A 132 2.95 16.32 -9.05
C ILE A 132 3.41 15.09 -8.28
N CYS A 133 4.31 15.27 -7.30
CA CYS A 133 4.77 14.18 -6.44
C CYS A 133 3.61 13.59 -5.62
N ALA A 134 2.76 14.44 -5.03
CA ALA A 134 1.57 14.03 -4.30
C ALA A 134 0.58 13.23 -5.17
N SER A 135 0.42 13.61 -6.44
CA SER A 135 -0.48 12.92 -7.37
C SER A 135 0.00 11.50 -7.66
N GLU A 136 1.31 11.31 -7.84
CA GLU A 136 1.90 9.98 -8.05
C GLU A 136 1.90 9.13 -6.77
N ALA A 137 2.22 9.73 -5.62
CA ALA A 137 2.15 9.06 -4.32
C ALA A 137 0.72 8.60 -3.98
N GLN A 138 -0.30 9.40 -4.29
CA GLN A 138 -1.71 8.99 -4.25
C GLN A 138 -2.02 7.83 -5.19
N ARG A 139 -1.54 7.89 -6.45
CA ARG A 139 -1.76 6.86 -7.47
C ARG A 139 -1.14 5.50 -7.10
N LEU A 140 -0.04 5.52 -6.35
CA LEU A 140 0.65 4.34 -5.81
C LEU A 140 0.24 3.99 -4.37
N GLN A 141 -0.63 4.81 -3.76
CA GLN A 141 -1.12 4.70 -2.37
C GLN A 141 0.00 4.66 -1.30
N TYR A 142 1.01 5.52 -1.41
CA TYR A 142 2.09 5.65 -0.42
C TYR A 142 1.80 6.71 0.66
N ASP A 143 2.09 6.38 1.92
CA ASP A 143 1.84 7.26 3.07
C ASP A 143 2.86 8.41 3.19
N PHE A 144 4.06 8.26 2.62
CA PHE A 144 5.12 9.28 2.63
C PHE A 144 5.63 9.59 1.23
N MET A 145 6.01 10.85 1.02
CA MET A 145 6.74 11.29 -0.16
C MET A 145 7.81 12.32 0.19
N GLY A 146 8.91 12.33 -0.56
CA GLY A 146 10.02 13.24 -0.38
C GLY A 146 10.55 13.76 -1.71
N LEU A 147 10.55 15.07 -1.92
CA LEU A 147 11.10 15.66 -3.15
C LEU A 147 12.61 15.86 -3.03
N GLN A 148 13.36 15.57 -4.11
CA GLN A 148 14.82 15.68 -4.15
C GLN A 148 15.33 16.20 -5.51
N TYR A 149 16.56 16.75 -5.52
CA TYR A 149 17.27 17.26 -6.70
C TYR A 149 16.46 18.25 -7.56
N GLY A 150 15.37 18.82 -7.04
CA GLY A 150 14.39 19.59 -7.81
C GLY A 150 13.52 18.77 -8.77
N GLN A 151 13.80 17.49 -9.02
CA GLN A 151 13.22 16.73 -10.15
C GLN A 151 12.78 15.30 -9.80
N GLU A 152 13.08 14.83 -8.60
CA GLU A 152 12.76 13.48 -8.12
C GLU A 152 11.68 13.55 -7.05
N CYS A 153 10.80 12.55 -7.08
CA CYS A 153 9.76 12.28 -6.09
C CYS A 153 10.02 10.88 -5.54
N TRP A 154 10.50 10.79 -4.31
CA TRP A 154 10.73 9.54 -3.60
C TRP A 154 9.51 9.19 -2.76
N MET A 155 9.13 7.92 -2.67
CA MET A 155 7.86 7.49 -2.06
C MET A 155 8.03 6.19 -1.26
N GLY A 156 7.17 5.99 -0.26
CA GLY A 156 7.14 4.77 0.54
C GLY A 156 6.09 4.80 1.65
N ASP A 157 5.80 3.64 2.24
CA ASP A 157 4.84 3.49 3.35
C ASP A 157 5.43 3.84 4.73
N SER A 158 6.76 3.94 4.83
CA SER A 158 7.45 4.38 6.05
C SER A 158 8.88 4.83 5.76
N PHE A 159 9.48 5.56 6.70
CA PHE A 159 10.91 5.84 6.74
C PHE A 159 11.41 5.85 8.19
N ASP A 160 12.71 5.62 8.39
CA ASP A 160 13.33 5.57 9.71
C ASP A 160 13.94 6.92 10.08
N THR A 161 13.27 7.65 10.99
CA THR A 161 13.71 8.96 11.48
C THR A 161 15.04 8.95 12.26
N THR A 162 15.55 7.78 12.66
CA THR A 162 16.85 7.66 13.34
C THR A 162 18.02 7.63 12.35
N THR A 163 17.85 6.98 11.19
CA THR A 163 18.85 6.99 10.10
C THR A 163 18.61 8.09 9.06
N SER A 164 17.42 8.71 9.06
CA SER A 164 17.04 9.87 8.26
C SER A 164 16.42 10.96 9.17
N PRO A 165 17.20 11.66 10.01
CA PRO A 165 16.71 12.71 10.89
C PRO A 165 16.22 13.97 10.15
N SER A 166 15.38 14.75 10.86
CA SER A 166 14.99 16.09 10.42
C SER A 166 16.18 17.07 10.48
N LEU A 167 16.20 18.03 9.55
CA LEU A 167 17.24 19.03 9.39
C LEU A 167 16.62 20.45 9.29
N ALA A 168 17.45 21.48 9.47
CA ALA A 168 17.04 22.86 9.22
C ALA A 168 16.57 23.04 7.77
N GLN A 169 15.42 23.69 7.55
CA GLN A 169 14.76 23.81 6.24
C GLN A 169 15.62 24.47 5.15
N SER A 170 16.63 25.28 5.53
CA SER A 170 17.64 25.81 4.61
C SER A 170 18.52 24.74 3.93
N LYS A 171 18.44 23.46 4.38
CA LYS A 171 19.10 22.30 3.76
C LYS A 171 18.26 21.62 2.67
N SER A 172 16.99 21.97 2.48
CA SER A 172 16.16 21.58 1.33
C SER A 172 15.62 22.84 0.66
N ASN A 173 16.49 23.52 -0.09
CA ASN A 173 16.26 24.83 -0.67
C ASN A 173 16.39 24.85 -2.21
N THR A 174 16.50 23.70 -2.87
CA THR A 174 16.42 23.62 -4.33
C THR A 174 15.02 24.01 -4.79
N VAL A 175 14.93 24.92 -5.75
CA VAL A 175 13.65 25.43 -6.28
C VAL A 175 12.99 24.39 -7.18
N CYS A 176 11.68 24.19 -7.05
CA CYS A 176 10.92 23.32 -7.94
C CYS A 176 10.88 23.92 -9.38
N PRO A 177 11.22 23.16 -10.43
CA PRO A 177 11.25 23.66 -11.81
C PRO A 177 9.84 23.94 -12.36
N GLY A 178 8.82 23.18 -11.93
CA GLY A 178 7.42 23.43 -12.29
C GLY A 178 6.75 24.55 -11.50
N ASN A 179 7.27 24.90 -10.31
CA ASN A 179 6.70 25.93 -9.45
C ASN A 179 7.80 26.70 -8.72
N LYS A 180 8.20 27.86 -9.26
CA LYS A 180 9.31 28.64 -8.72
C LYS A 180 9.04 29.32 -7.36
N ALA A 181 7.81 29.22 -6.84
CA ALA A 181 7.50 29.66 -5.48
C ALA A 181 7.81 28.58 -4.42
N THR A 182 8.10 27.33 -4.81
CA THR A 182 8.23 26.20 -3.87
C THR A 182 9.59 25.49 -3.89
N THR A 183 9.93 24.80 -2.79
CA THR A 183 11.15 23.99 -2.63
C THR A 183 10.93 22.49 -2.84
N CYS A 184 11.89 21.85 -3.51
CA CYS A 184 11.90 20.44 -3.94
C CYS A 184 13.19 19.73 -3.48
N GLY A 185 13.43 19.70 -2.17
CA GLY A 185 14.59 19.03 -1.54
C GLY A 185 15.92 19.75 -1.76
N SER A 186 17.02 19.01 -1.61
CA SER A 186 18.37 19.29 -2.14
C SER A 186 19.14 17.95 -2.29
N GLY A 187 20.40 17.94 -2.75
CA GLY A 187 21.04 16.71 -3.24
C GLY A 187 21.11 15.50 -2.27
N ASN A 188 21.21 15.72 -0.96
CA ASN A 188 21.18 14.64 0.05
C ASN A 188 20.04 14.84 1.07
N THR A 189 18.99 15.59 0.70
CA THR A 189 17.90 15.96 1.60
C THR A 189 16.54 15.94 0.90
N LEU A 190 15.54 15.43 1.61
CA LEU A 190 14.16 15.33 1.14
C LEU A 190 13.34 16.49 1.72
N GLN A 191 12.59 17.18 0.86
CA GLN A 191 11.41 17.90 1.33
C GLN A 191 10.32 16.87 1.58
N MET A 192 10.18 16.43 2.84
CA MET A 192 9.33 15.33 3.25
C MET A 192 7.88 15.80 3.46
N TYR A 193 6.94 14.93 3.11
CA TYR A 193 5.50 15.09 3.34
C TYR A 193 4.90 13.76 3.78
N MET A 194 3.82 13.84 4.56
CA MET A 194 3.05 12.69 5.04
C MET A 194 1.58 12.82 4.62
N LEU A 195 0.95 11.69 4.34
CA LEU A 195 -0.46 11.58 3.96
C LEU A 195 -1.36 12.04 5.11
N ASN A 196 -2.28 12.97 4.85
CA ASN A 196 -3.39 13.20 5.75
C ASN A 196 -4.45 12.13 5.54
N SER A 197 -4.38 11.06 6.34
CA SER A 197 -5.31 9.93 6.29
C SER A 197 -6.78 10.29 6.55
N THR A 198 -7.08 11.50 7.08
CA THR A 198 -8.46 11.99 7.22
C THR A 198 -9.04 12.60 5.93
N LEU A 199 -8.18 12.93 4.95
CA LEU A 199 -8.56 13.44 3.63
C LEU A 199 -8.37 12.39 2.53
N ALA A 200 -7.60 11.34 2.80
CA ALA A 200 -7.47 10.19 1.92
C ALA A 200 -8.80 9.42 1.84
N THR A 201 -9.17 8.97 0.65
CA THR A 201 -9.91 7.70 0.56
C THR A 201 -9.07 6.63 1.26
N PRO A 202 -9.64 5.72 2.07
CA PRO A 202 -8.89 4.61 2.63
C PRO A 202 -8.06 3.92 1.54
N LYS A 203 -6.79 3.63 1.84
CA LYS A 203 -5.94 2.80 0.98
C LYS A 203 -6.73 1.53 0.65
N THR A 204 -6.68 1.05 -0.59
CA THR A 204 -7.38 -0.18 -0.97
C THR A 204 -6.55 -1.34 -0.42
N GLU A 205 -6.63 -1.52 0.90
CA GLU A 205 -5.97 -2.60 1.62
C GLU A 205 -6.39 -3.91 0.97
N ALA A 206 -5.41 -4.69 0.49
CA ALA A 206 -5.66 -5.94 -0.20
C ALA A 206 -6.57 -6.81 0.69
N PRO A 207 -7.76 -7.18 0.20
CA PRO A 207 -8.99 -7.25 0.99
C PRO A 207 -8.78 -8.02 2.29
N ALA A 208 -8.77 -7.26 3.40
CA ALA A 208 -8.31 -7.63 4.74
C ALA A 208 -8.05 -9.13 4.92
N ARG A 209 -6.80 -9.54 4.62
CA ARG A 209 -6.48 -10.96 4.35
C ARG A 209 -6.95 -11.86 5.50
N ILE A 210 -8.00 -12.63 5.23
CA ILE A 210 -8.50 -13.68 6.12
C ILE A 210 -7.33 -14.62 6.40
N ALA A 211 -6.87 -14.64 7.65
CA ALA A 211 -5.72 -15.44 8.06
C ALA A 211 -6.02 -16.93 7.82
N LEU A 212 -5.21 -17.58 7.00
CA LEU A 212 -5.51 -18.88 6.42
C LEU A 212 -5.20 -20.01 7.41
N SER A 213 -6.14 -20.22 8.33
CA SER A 213 -6.12 -21.28 9.33
C SER A 213 -6.68 -22.59 8.75
N CYS A 214 -5.81 -23.52 8.38
CA CYS A 214 -6.23 -24.90 8.12
C CYS A 214 -6.61 -25.60 9.44
N PRO A 215 -7.68 -26.41 9.48
CA PRO A 215 -8.53 -26.83 8.35
C PRO A 215 -9.69 -25.89 8.01
N ALA A 216 -9.94 -24.83 8.80
CA ALA A 216 -11.11 -23.95 8.62
C ALA A 216 -11.13 -23.17 7.29
N SER A 217 -9.97 -22.99 6.65
CA SER A 217 -9.83 -22.35 5.34
C SER A 217 -9.78 -23.34 4.17
N ASP A 218 -10.09 -24.63 4.36
CA ASP A 218 -10.07 -25.60 3.25
C ASP A 218 -11.09 -25.25 2.15
N ASP A 219 -10.78 -25.56 0.91
CA ASP A 219 -11.54 -25.20 -0.30
C ASP A 219 -11.78 -23.69 -0.54
N GLN A 220 -11.40 -22.80 0.38
CA GLN A 220 -11.58 -21.35 0.27
C GLN A 220 -10.76 -20.76 -0.90
N ALA A 221 -11.31 -19.76 -1.58
CA ALA A 221 -10.56 -18.94 -2.53
C ALA A 221 -9.86 -17.77 -1.82
N TRP A 222 -8.56 -17.63 -2.05
CA TRP A 222 -7.71 -16.52 -1.62
C TRP A 222 -7.09 -15.82 -2.84
N ALA A 223 -6.78 -14.54 -2.72
CA ALA A 223 -6.23 -13.73 -3.82
C ALA A 223 -4.97 -12.98 -3.38
N ALA A 224 -3.93 -13.05 -4.22
CA ALA A 224 -2.69 -12.30 -4.05
C ALA A 224 -2.86 -10.83 -4.44
N SER A 225 -1.92 -10.00 -3.99
CA SER A 225 -1.88 -8.55 -4.24
C SER A 225 -1.82 -8.16 -5.73
N ASN A 226 -1.44 -9.09 -6.62
CA ASN A 226 -1.46 -8.89 -8.08
C ASN A 226 -2.71 -9.47 -8.79
N GLY A 227 -3.71 -9.94 -8.04
CA GLY A 227 -4.94 -10.51 -8.57
C GLY A 227 -4.91 -12.02 -8.88
N SER A 228 -3.76 -12.69 -8.75
CA SER A 228 -3.67 -14.16 -8.86
C SER A 228 -4.52 -14.86 -7.80
N LYS A 229 -5.34 -15.85 -8.20
CA LYS A 229 -6.30 -16.53 -7.31
C LYS A 229 -5.91 -17.98 -7.06
N PHE A 230 -5.86 -18.35 -5.78
CA PHE A 230 -5.51 -19.68 -5.29
C PHE A 230 -6.64 -20.24 -4.43
N ARG A 231 -7.05 -21.48 -4.67
CA ARG A 231 -7.96 -22.24 -3.81
C ARG A 231 -7.15 -23.09 -2.84
N ILE A 232 -7.48 -22.99 -1.56
CA ILE A 232 -6.78 -23.70 -0.49
C ILE A 232 -7.16 -25.19 -0.48
N GLU A 233 -6.24 -26.04 -0.04
CA GLU A 233 -6.29 -27.51 -0.01
C GLU A 233 -5.62 -28.03 1.28
N CYS A 234 -6.26 -27.91 2.42
CA CYS A 234 -5.67 -28.23 3.72
C CYS A 234 -5.26 -29.72 3.84
N GLY A 235 -4.03 -30.00 4.30
CA GLY A 235 -3.52 -31.36 4.51
C GLY A 235 -3.06 -32.13 3.26
N TRP A 236 -3.18 -31.54 2.06
CA TRP A 236 -2.74 -32.15 0.81
C TRP A 236 -1.34 -31.66 0.39
N ASP A 237 -0.67 -32.42 -0.47
CA ASP A 237 0.37 -31.88 -1.34
C ASP A 237 0.05 -32.16 -2.81
N ARG A 238 0.37 -31.23 -3.69
CA ARG A 238 0.32 -31.42 -5.15
C ARG A 238 1.68 -31.94 -5.59
N ASN A 239 1.76 -33.14 -6.17
CA ASN A 239 2.98 -33.50 -6.86
C ASN A 239 3.16 -32.59 -8.09
N GLY A 240 4.41 -32.33 -8.46
CA GLY A 240 4.77 -31.32 -9.45
C GLY A 240 6.22 -30.91 -9.28
N GLU A 241 6.84 -30.48 -10.38
CA GLU A 241 8.21 -29.99 -10.35
C GLU A 241 8.26 -28.68 -9.55
N SER A 242 9.15 -28.64 -8.56
CA SER A 242 9.39 -27.42 -7.78
C SER A 242 10.29 -26.51 -8.61
N THR A 243 9.77 -25.38 -9.08
CA THR A 243 10.54 -24.36 -9.78
C THR A 243 11.60 -23.76 -8.86
N ASP A 244 11.20 -23.47 -7.61
CA ASP A 244 11.98 -22.75 -6.62
C ASP A 244 11.60 -23.16 -5.18
N ARG A 245 12.44 -22.78 -4.21
CA ARG A 245 12.12 -22.83 -2.78
C ARG A 245 12.47 -21.51 -2.12
N VAL A 246 11.54 -20.96 -1.33
CA VAL A 246 11.70 -19.71 -0.59
C VAL A 246 11.34 -19.91 0.89
N THR A 247 11.83 -19.05 1.78
CA THR A 247 11.43 -19.08 3.20
C THR A 247 10.20 -18.19 3.41
N ALA A 248 9.13 -18.73 4.00
CA ALA A 248 7.91 -18.00 4.31
C ALA A 248 7.44 -18.31 5.73
N ALA A 249 7.35 -17.30 6.59
CA ALA A 249 6.89 -17.47 7.97
C ALA A 249 5.36 -17.71 8.10
N THR A 250 4.60 -17.44 7.04
CA THR A 250 3.15 -17.71 6.98
C THR A 250 2.77 -18.21 5.58
N TYR A 251 1.57 -18.76 5.48
CA TYR A 251 1.07 -19.35 4.25
C TYR A 251 0.68 -18.31 3.18
N GLU A 252 0.15 -17.16 3.60
CA GLU A 252 -0.13 -16.00 2.74
C GLU A 252 1.16 -15.47 2.09
N ASN A 253 2.27 -15.47 2.84
CA ASN A 253 3.58 -15.06 2.32
C ASN A 253 4.12 -16.07 1.29
N CYS A 254 3.83 -17.35 1.46
CA CYS A 254 4.16 -18.41 0.49
C CYS A 254 3.35 -18.26 -0.81
N LEU A 255 2.05 -17.97 -0.69
CA LEU A 255 1.16 -17.68 -1.82
C LEU A 255 1.56 -16.38 -2.56
N GLU A 256 1.90 -15.31 -1.84
CA GLU A 256 2.44 -14.06 -2.42
C GLU A 256 3.74 -14.27 -3.19
N ALA A 257 4.63 -15.14 -2.72
CA ALA A 257 5.86 -15.48 -3.45
C ALA A 257 5.54 -16.17 -4.78
N CYS A 258 4.66 -17.18 -4.78
CA CYS A 258 4.21 -17.84 -6.00
C CYS A 258 3.54 -16.88 -6.99
N ALA A 259 2.69 -15.99 -6.49
CA ALA A 259 2.02 -14.99 -7.32
C ALA A 259 3.00 -14.08 -8.07
N LYS A 260 4.21 -13.87 -7.53
CA LYS A 260 5.28 -13.04 -8.12
C LYS A 260 6.26 -13.85 -8.99
N THR A 261 6.39 -15.16 -8.75
CA THR A 261 7.24 -16.05 -9.54
C THR A 261 6.56 -16.48 -10.84
N ALA A 262 7.10 -16.01 -11.97
CA ALA A 262 6.61 -16.38 -13.29
C ALA A 262 6.60 -17.91 -13.49
N GLY A 263 5.45 -18.47 -13.87
CA GLY A 263 5.29 -19.91 -14.07
C GLY A 263 5.01 -20.73 -12.79
N CYS A 264 4.89 -20.11 -11.61
CA CYS A 264 4.36 -20.79 -10.42
C CYS A 264 2.83 -20.96 -10.52
N GLY A 265 2.34 -22.18 -10.28
CA GLY A 265 0.90 -22.52 -10.34
C GLY A 265 0.33 -23.07 -9.04
N SER A 266 1.18 -23.48 -8.10
CA SER A 266 0.76 -23.93 -6.77
C SER A 266 1.91 -23.81 -5.77
N VAL A 267 1.59 -23.80 -4.47
CA VAL A 267 2.58 -23.95 -3.40
C VAL A 267 2.15 -24.95 -2.36
N ALA A 268 3.17 -25.54 -1.73
CA ALA A 268 3.07 -26.22 -0.46
C ALA A 268 4.00 -25.53 0.55
N LEU A 269 3.46 -25.10 1.69
CA LEU A 269 4.27 -24.66 2.84
C LEU A 269 4.56 -25.87 3.74
N SER A 270 5.79 -26.02 4.21
CA SER A 270 6.15 -27.02 5.20
C SER A 270 7.05 -26.42 6.29
N GLY A 271 6.47 -26.08 7.44
CA GLY A 271 7.17 -25.30 8.46
C GLY A 271 7.37 -23.87 7.97
N GLN A 272 8.62 -23.51 7.63
CA GLN A 272 8.94 -22.24 6.97
C GLN A 272 9.44 -22.42 5.52
N ASP A 273 9.67 -23.65 5.04
CA ASP A 273 10.05 -23.91 3.66
C ASP A 273 8.82 -23.88 2.76
N CYS A 274 8.75 -22.87 1.89
CA CYS A 274 7.72 -22.71 0.87
C CYS A 274 8.25 -23.23 -0.47
N TYR A 275 7.61 -24.30 -0.97
CA TYR A 275 7.97 -24.92 -2.25
C TYR A 275 7.09 -24.33 -3.35
N LEU A 276 7.70 -23.59 -4.28
CA LEU A 276 7.03 -23.00 -5.43
C LEU A 276 7.00 -24.04 -6.55
N LYS A 277 5.80 -24.44 -6.98
CA LYS A 277 5.59 -25.51 -7.96
C LYS A 277 5.04 -24.95 -9.27
N THR A 278 5.43 -25.56 -10.39
CA THR A 278 5.13 -25.07 -11.74
C THR A 278 3.62 -24.97 -12.04
N GLY A 279 3.29 -24.28 -13.13
CA GLY A 279 1.91 -24.09 -13.64
C GLY A 279 1.09 -25.37 -13.83
N THR A 280 1.76 -26.52 -13.97
CA THR A 280 1.14 -27.83 -14.18
C THR A 280 0.71 -28.44 -12.85
N LEU A 281 -0.55 -28.25 -12.47
CA LEU A 281 -1.17 -28.85 -11.28
C LEU A 281 -1.20 -30.39 -11.38
N GLY A 282 -0.29 -31.06 -10.68
CA GLY A 282 -0.29 -32.52 -10.58
C GLY A 282 -1.37 -33.08 -9.64
N THR A 283 -1.28 -34.37 -9.35
CA THR A 283 -2.23 -35.10 -8.50
C THR A 283 -2.06 -34.73 -7.03
N ARG A 284 -3.17 -34.62 -6.30
CA ARG A 284 -3.16 -34.50 -4.84
C ARG A 284 -2.69 -35.80 -4.19
N VAL A 285 -1.80 -35.68 -3.21
CA VAL A 285 -1.33 -36.74 -2.31
C VAL A 285 -1.67 -36.30 -0.88
N ARG A 286 -2.22 -37.17 -0.03
CA ARG A 286 -2.39 -36.85 1.40
C ARG A 286 -1.03 -36.88 2.09
N LYS A 287 -0.76 -35.91 2.98
CA LYS A 287 0.45 -35.95 3.82
C LYS A 287 0.33 -36.96 4.97
N ASP A 288 -0.88 -37.45 5.26
CA ASP A 288 -1.24 -38.49 6.23
C ASP A 288 -0.61 -39.89 5.96
N SER A 289 0.41 -40.01 5.11
CA SER A 289 0.90 -41.31 4.59
C SER A 289 2.40 -41.32 4.23
N ILE A 290 3.19 -40.35 4.74
CA ILE A 290 4.67 -40.34 4.72
C ILE A 290 5.16 -39.87 6.09
#